data_AF-S0JFH8-F1
#
_entry.id   AF-S0JFH8-F1
#
_cell.length_a   1.000
_cell.length_b   1.000
_cell.length_c   1.000
_cell.angle_alpha   90.00
_cell.angle_beta   90.00
_cell.angle_gamma   90.00
#
_symmetry.space_group_name_H-M   'P 1'
#
loop_
_entity.id
_entity.type
_entity.pdbx_description
1 polymer ?
#
loop_
_entity_poly.entity_id
_entity_poly.type
_entity_poly.pdbx_seq_one_letter_code
_entity_poly.pdbx_strand_id
1 'polypeptide(L)'
;MRPLLSIVGIAEMLGKPVVSIGSTLVITIIWVWVASQKSEDPIKTLAATGITYGLLAIILSAILLPILIGQLQGPVLSIYGISSVLITNLIWGVVAGVLAKILQSARR
;
A
#
# COMPACT_ATOMS: atom_id res chain seq x y z
N MET A 1 -11.30 -32.04 24.35
CA MET A 1 -11.12 -30.62 24.71
C MET A 1 -9.87 -30.05 24.02
N ARG A 2 -9.88 -30.01 22.68
CA ARG A 2 -8.73 -29.62 21.84
C ARG A 2 -9.03 -28.80 20.55
N PRO A 3 -10.27 -28.34 20.21
CA PRO A 3 -10.44 -27.60 18.95
C PRO A 3 -11.15 -26.22 19.05
N LEU A 4 -10.99 -25.46 20.14
CA LEU A 4 -11.46 -24.05 20.16
C LEU A 4 -10.36 -23.02 20.46
N LEU A 5 -9.22 -23.43 21.03
CA LEU A 5 -8.07 -22.55 21.25
C LEU A 5 -7.21 -22.32 20.00
N SER A 6 -7.33 -23.17 18.96
CA SER A 6 -6.61 -22.97 17.70
C SER A 6 -7.22 -21.86 16.83
N ILE A 7 -8.53 -21.61 16.93
CA ILE A 7 -9.18 -20.56 16.13
C ILE A 7 -8.89 -19.17 16.71
N VAL A 8 -8.84 -19.05 18.04
CA VAL A 8 -8.50 -17.78 18.72
C VAL A 8 -7.01 -17.49 18.64
N GLY A 9 -6.14 -18.49 18.81
CA GLY A 9 -4.69 -18.33 18.68
C GLY A 9 -4.22 -18.01 17.26
N ILE A 10 -4.94 -18.44 16.22
CA ILE A 10 -4.67 -18.02 14.83
C ILE A 10 -5.17 -16.58 14.62
N ALA A 11 -6.35 -16.20 15.11
CA ALA A 11 -6.88 -14.84 14.96
C ALA A 11 -6.01 -13.76 15.62
N GLU A 12 -5.42 -14.03 16.78
CA GLU A 12 -4.49 -13.11 17.47
C GLU A 12 -3.13 -13.04 16.77
N MET A 13 -2.66 -14.14 16.17
CA MET A 13 -1.41 -14.18 15.39
C MET A 13 -1.58 -13.57 13.97
N LEU A 14 -2.81 -13.57 13.44
CA LEU A 14 -3.23 -12.83 12.24
C LEU A 14 -3.43 -11.32 12.52
N GLY A 15 -3.51 -10.91 13.78
CA GLY A 15 -4.15 -9.69 14.28
C GLY A 15 -3.55 -8.34 13.88
N LYS A 16 -2.44 -8.28 13.13
CA LYS A 16 -1.90 -7.04 12.53
C LYS A 16 -1.25 -7.25 11.15
N PRO A 17 -0.41 -8.29 10.94
CA PRO A 17 0.27 -8.47 9.66
C PRO A 17 -0.68 -8.86 8.53
N VAL A 18 -1.66 -9.72 8.80
CA VAL A 18 -2.59 -10.19 7.77
C VAL A 18 -3.61 -9.12 7.40
N VAL A 19 -4.05 -8.30 8.35
CA VAL A 19 -4.85 -7.11 8.03
C VAL A 19 -4.05 -6.14 7.16
N SER A 20 -2.78 -5.87 7.49
CA SER A 20 -1.92 -4.97 6.72
C SER A 20 -1.64 -5.49 5.29
N ILE A 21 -1.24 -6.75 5.15
CA ILE A 21 -0.95 -7.39 3.85
C ILE A 21 -2.24 -7.53 3.04
N GLY A 22 -3.32 -8.00 3.66
CA GLY A 22 -4.62 -8.16 3.01
C GLY A 22 -5.16 -6.85 2.47
N SER A 23 -5.09 -5.78 3.26
CA SER A 23 -5.48 -4.42 2.82
C SER A 23 -4.67 -3.97 1.61
N THR A 24 -3.35 -4.18 1.67
CA THR A 24 -2.43 -3.79 0.59
C THR A 24 -2.74 -4.54 -0.70
N LEU A 25 -2.99 -5.84 -0.62
CA LEU A 25 -3.36 -6.66 -1.77
C LEU A 25 -4.70 -6.21 -2.38
N VAL A 26 -5.72 -5.99 -1.54
CA VAL A 26 -7.04 -5.52 -2.00
C VAL A 26 -6.94 -4.18 -2.72
N ILE A 27 -6.24 -3.21 -2.12
CA ILE A 27 -6.01 -1.89 -2.73
C ILE A 27 -5.29 -2.03 -4.07
N THR A 28 -4.22 -2.85 -4.11
CA THR A 28 -3.44 -3.07 -5.33
C THR A 28 -4.29 -3.72 -6.43
N ILE A 29 -5.11 -4.71 -6.10
CA ILE A 29 -6.03 -5.36 -7.05
C ILE A 29 -7.02 -4.34 -7.63
N ILE A 30 -7.61 -3.49 -6.78
CA ILE A 30 -8.54 -2.44 -7.22
C ILE A 30 -7.82 -1.47 -8.16
N TRP A 31 -6.64 -0.97 -7.79
CA TRP A 31 -5.85 -0.07 -8.63
C TRP A 31 -5.52 -0.69 -10.00
N VAL A 32 -5.04 -1.94 -10.01
CA VAL A 32 -4.72 -2.68 -11.23
C VAL A 32 -5.96 -2.82 -12.12
N TRP A 33 -7.08 -3.25 -11.55
CA TRP A 33 -8.32 -3.50 -12.28
C TRP A 33 -8.93 -2.21 -12.86
N VAL A 34 -8.89 -1.11 -12.11
CA VAL A 34 -9.38 0.19 -12.58
C VAL A 34 -8.45 0.75 -13.66
N ALA A 35 -7.14 0.73 -13.43
CA ALA A 35 -6.15 1.25 -14.38
C ALA A 35 -6.14 0.46 -15.69
N SER A 36 -6.32 -0.87 -15.66
CA SER A 36 -6.35 -1.68 -16.87
C SER A 36 -7.55 -1.36 -17.78
N GLN A 37 -8.62 -0.77 -17.23
CA GLN A 37 -9.84 -0.40 -17.97
C GLN A 37 -9.85 1.05 -18.41
N LYS A 38 -9.35 1.95 -17.56
CA LYS A 38 -9.55 3.40 -17.71
C LYS A 38 -8.31 4.18 -18.11
N SER A 39 -7.11 3.59 -18.02
CA SER A 39 -5.87 4.29 -18.34
C SER A 39 -5.30 3.84 -19.69
N GLU A 40 -4.88 4.82 -20.49
CA GLU A 40 -4.14 4.60 -21.74
C GLU A 40 -2.68 4.17 -21.48
N ASP A 41 -2.08 4.68 -20.40
CA ASP A 41 -0.73 4.32 -19.93
C ASP A 41 -0.78 3.93 -18.43
N PRO A 42 -1.20 2.69 -18.12
CA PRO A 42 -1.36 2.23 -16.74
C PRO A 42 -0.08 2.33 -15.90
N ILE A 43 1.11 2.26 -16.53
CA ILE A 43 2.39 2.33 -15.84
C ILE A 43 2.60 3.74 -15.28
N LYS A 44 2.45 4.79 -16.10
CA LYS A 44 2.59 6.17 -15.63
C LYS A 44 1.52 6.52 -14.61
N THR A 45 0.28 6.09 -14.83
CA THR A 45 -0.82 6.34 -13.90
C THR A 45 -0.56 5.71 -12.53
N LEU A 46 -0.17 4.44 -12.48
CA LEU A 46 0.05 3.76 -11.20
C LEU A 46 1.38 4.16 -10.54
N ALA A 47 2.40 4.57 -11.31
CA ALA A 47 3.59 5.22 -10.76
C ALA A 47 3.24 6.54 -10.04
N ALA A 48 2.45 7.41 -10.69
CA ALA A 48 1.99 8.65 -10.07
C ALA A 48 1.10 8.36 -8.85
N THR A 49 0.21 7.37 -8.94
CA THR A 49 -0.64 6.93 -7.83
C THR A 49 0.19 6.45 -6.65
N GLY A 50 1.26 5.68 -6.88
CA GLY A 50 2.20 5.25 -5.86
C GLY A 50 2.88 6.44 -5.17
N ILE A 51 3.41 7.41 -5.94
CA ILE A 51 4.00 8.62 -5.37
C ILE A 51 2.97 9.40 -4.53
N THR A 52 1.76 9.62 -5.05
CA THR A 52 0.70 10.33 -4.32
C THR A 52 0.32 9.61 -3.03
N TYR A 53 0.18 8.29 -3.07
CA TYR A 53 -0.07 7.47 -1.88
C TYR A 53 1.07 7.61 -0.86
N GLY A 54 2.33 7.55 -1.31
CA GLY A 54 3.50 7.77 -0.45
C GLY A 54 3.51 9.14 0.22
N LEU A 55 3.19 10.21 -0.53
CA LEU A 55 3.07 11.56 0.01
C LEU A 55 1.95 11.66 1.07
N LEU A 56 0.78 11.12 0.77
CA LEU A 56 -0.35 11.09 1.70
C LEU A 56 0.00 10.30 2.97
N ALA A 57 0.71 9.18 2.84
CA ALA A 57 1.17 8.38 3.98
C ALA A 57 2.12 9.18 4.88
N ILE A 58 3.05 9.96 4.30
CA ILE A 58 3.95 10.83 5.06
C ILE A 58 3.16 11.92 5.80
N ILE A 59 2.23 12.59 5.12
CA ILE A 59 1.39 13.65 5.71
C ILE A 59 0.53 13.08 6.84
N LEU A 60 -0.15 11.96 6.60
CA LEU A 60 -0.98 11.29 7.61
C LEU A 60 -0.14 10.85 8.80
N SER A 61 1.05 10.29 8.57
CA SER A 61 1.99 9.93 9.64
C SER A 61 2.41 11.15 10.47
N ALA A 62 2.70 12.28 9.81
CA ALA A 62 3.12 13.51 10.49
C ALA A 62 2.00 14.14 11.33
N ILE A 63 0.73 13.90 10.99
CA ILE A 63 -0.43 14.42 11.73
C ILE A 63 -0.89 13.44 12.81
N LEU A 64 -1.09 12.17 12.45
CA LEU A 64 -1.69 11.17 13.34
C LEU A 64 -0.75 10.76 14.46
N LEU A 65 0.56 10.61 14.20
CA LEU A 65 1.48 10.11 15.24
C LEU A 65 1.66 11.08 16.40
N PRO A 66 1.81 12.41 16.21
CA PRO A 66 1.80 13.35 17.33
C PRO A 66 0.53 13.28 18.16
N ILE A 67 -0.63 13.12 17.52
CA ILE A 67 -1.93 13.04 18.22
C ILE A 67 -2.02 11.75 19.04
N LEU A 68 -1.55 10.64 18.49
CA LEU A 68 -1.74 9.31 19.09
C LEU A 68 -0.65 8.96 20.12
N ILE A 69 0.59 9.42 19.92
CA ILE A 69 1.78 9.03 20.67
C ILE A 69 2.38 10.23 21.44
N GLY A 70 1.93 11.46 21.17
CA GLY A 70 2.42 12.67 21.83
C GLY A 70 3.78 13.17 21.32
N GLN A 71 4.35 12.52 20.31
CA GLN A 71 5.63 12.88 19.72
C GLN A 71 5.63 12.71 18.20
N LEU A 72 6.32 13.61 17.51
CA LEU A 72 6.52 13.50 16.07
C LEU A 72 7.43 12.31 15.79
N GLN A 73 6.91 11.35 15.03
CA GLN A 73 7.61 10.17 14.58
C GLN A 73 7.37 9.96 13.08
N GLY A 74 8.16 9.08 12.48
CA GLY A 74 7.95 8.64 11.11
C GLY A 74 8.83 9.33 10.07
N PRO A 75 8.51 9.14 8.77
CA PRO A 75 9.41 9.48 7.67
C PRO A 75 9.79 10.95 7.61
N VAL A 76 8.91 11.84 8.10
CA VAL A 76 9.10 13.30 8.08
C VAL A 76 10.31 13.77 8.89
N LEU A 77 10.82 12.95 9.82
CA LEU A 77 11.98 13.28 10.65
C LEU A 77 13.32 13.22 9.89
N SER A 78 13.35 12.67 8.68
CA SER A 78 14.59 12.51 7.90
C SER A 78 14.31 12.55 6.40
N ILE A 79 15.16 13.26 5.66
CA ILE A 79 15.12 13.28 4.18
C ILE A 79 15.26 11.87 3.59
N TYR A 80 16.06 11.00 4.23
CA TYR A 80 16.20 9.61 3.84
C TYR A 80 14.92 8.80 4.11
N GLY A 81 14.19 9.13 5.18
CA GLY A 81 12.89 8.52 5.48
C GLY A 81 11.85 8.86 4.44
N ILE A 82 11.72 10.15 4.10
CA ILE A 82 10.84 10.64 3.02
C ILE A 82 11.19 9.93 1.71
N SER A 83 12.47 9.96 1.33
CA SER A 83 12.94 9.39 0.06
C SER A 83 12.68 7.89 -0.01
N SER A 84 12.92 7.15 1.08
CA SER A 84 12.63 5.71 1.16
C SER A 84 11.15 5.41 0.93
N VAL A 85 10.24 6.13 1.60
CA VAL A 85 8.79 5.93 1.43
C VAL A 85 8.35 6.23 0.00
N LEU A 86 8.84 7.32 -0.60
CA LEU A 86 8.48 7.67 -1.97
C LEU A 86 9.01 6.66 -2.99
N ILE A 87 10.26 6.23 -2.86
CA ILE A 87 10.87 5.22 -3.75
C ILE A 87 10.14 3.88 -3.63
N THR A 88 9.87 3.41 -2.40
CA THR A 88 9.15 2.16 -2.19
C THR A 88 7.77 2.19 -2.83
N ASN A 89 7.01 3.28 -2.65
CA ASN A 89 5.68 3.38 -3.24
C ASN A 89 5.71 3.62 -4.76
N LEU A 90 6.72 4.30 -5.29
CA LEU A 90 6.94 4.42 -6.73
C LEU A 90 7.20 3.04 -7.34
N ILE A 91 8.10 2.25 -6.77
CA ILE A 91 8.40 0.88 -7.24
C ILE A 91 7.12 0.04 -7.20
N TRP A 92 6.36 0.10 -6.11
CA TRP A 92 5.10 -0.63 -6.00
C TRP A 92 4.07 -0.19 -7.06
N GLY A 93 3.94 1.12 -7.28
CA GLY A 93 3.11 1.70 -8.32
C GLY A 93 3.50 1.25 -9.72
N VAL A 94 4.80 1.19 -10.02
CA VAL A 94 5.32 0.68 -11.30
C VAL A 94 5.01 -0.81 -11.47
N VAL A 95 5.23 -1.63 -10.44
CA VAL A 95 4.91 -3.06 -10.46
C VAL A 95 3.42 -3.28 -10.73
N ALA A 96 2.54 -2.57 -10.03
CA ALA A 96 1.10 -2.60 -10.28
C ALA A 96 0.76 -2.10 -11.69
N GLY A 97 1.45 -1.06 -12.17
CA GLY A 97 1.39 -0.54 -13.54
C GLY A 97 1.66 -1.60 -14.61
N VAL A 98 2.73 -2.39 -14.43
CA VAL A 98 3.10 -3.49 -15.32
C VAL A 98 2.01 -4.56 -15.31
N LEU A 99 1.51 -4.95 -14.14
CA LEU A 99 0.42 -5.92 -14.03
C LEU A 99 -0.86 -5.43 -14.73
N ALA A 100 -1.21 -4.14 -14.58
CA ALA A 100 -2.36 -3.54 -15.24
C ALA A 100 -2.19 -3.52 -16.76
N LYS A 101 -0.99 -3.23 -17.27
CA LYS A 101 -0.68 -3.26 -18.70
C LYS A 101 -0.78 -4.69 -19.27
N ILE A 102 -0.27 -5.69 -18.57
CA ILE A 102 -0.41 -7.11 -18.95
C ILE A 102 -1.90 -7.50 -19.03
N LEU A 103 -2.68 -7.11 -18.02
CA LEU A 103 -4.12 -7.38 -17.99
C LEU A 103 -4.88 -6.66 -19.12
N GLN A 104 -4.48 -5.43 -19.45
CA GLN A 104 -5.05 -4.70 -20.58
C GLN A 104 -4.72 -5.36 -21.92
N SER A 105 -3.48 -5.83 -22.12
CA SER A 105 -3.09 -6.54 -23.35
C SER A 105 -3.77 -7.90 -23.49
N ALA A 106 -4.04 -8.61 -22.39
CA ALA A 106 -4.73 -9.90 -22.43
C ALA A 106 -6.22 -9.78 -22.78
N ARG A 107 -6.79 -8.57 -22.76
CA ARG A 107 -8.19 -8.28 -23.10
C ARG A 107 -8.37 -7.75 -24.52
N ARG A 108 -7.30 -7.34 -25.18
CA ARG A 108 -7.30 -6.89 -26.58
C ARG A 108 -7.12 -8.09 -27.49
#